data_AF-A0A2E4DA64-F1
#
_entry.id   AF-A0A2E4DA64-F1
#
_cell.length_a   1.000
_cell.length_b   1.000
_cell.length_c   1.000
_cell.angle_alpha   90.00
_cell.angle_beta   90.00
_cell.angle_gamma   90.00
#
_symmetry.space_group_name_H-M   'P 1'
#
loop_
_entity.id
_entity.type
_entity.pdbx_description
1 polymer ?
#
loop_
_entity_poly.entity_id
_entity_poly.type
_entity_poly.pdbx_seq_one_letter_code
_entity_poly.pdbx_strand_id
1 'polypeptide(L)'
;MSETNKNQSLEFNILGCVVRVKGDDQNNKDATRAVDLLNNQIQSLKQKNPSLKDIDLAVLSALKLATDSFELETEYKENVFALKSGIEDALNFVEEISASESPSS
;
A
#
# COMPACT_ATOMS: atom_id res chain seq x y z
N MET A 1 -44.22 -9.41 -1.15
CA MET A 1 -42.84 -9.66 -1.58
C MET A 1 -42.14 -8.31 -1.59
N SER A 2 -41.32 -8.03 -0.58
CA SER A 2 -40.59 -6.77 -0.47
C SER A 2 -39.15 -7.04 -0.85
N GLU A 3 -38.70 -6.47 -1.97
CA GLU A 3 -37.33 -6.56 -2.45
C GLU A 3 -36.39 -5.88 -1.45
N THR A 4 -35.53 -6.67 -0.82
CA THR A 4 -34.46 -6.21 0.05
C THR A 4 -33.42 -5.49 -0.80
N ASN A 5 -33.44 -4.16 -0.76
CA ASN A 5 -32.48 -3.30 -1.44
C ASN A 5 -31.08 -3.51 -0.80
N LYS A 6 -30.29 -4.44 -1.33
CA LYS A 6 -28.89 -4.71 -0.93
C LYS A 6 -27.95 -3.64 -1.52
N ASN A 7 -28.16 -2.38 -1.17
CA ASN A 7 -27.22 -1.32 -1.51
C ASN A 7 -26.70 -0.72 -0.19
N GLN A 8 -25.90 -1.49 0.54
CA GLN A 8 -25.25 -1.04 1.77
C GLN A 8 -24.05 -0.16 1.38
N SER A 9 -24.31 1.09 1.02
CA SER A 9 -23.25 2.09 0.89
C SER A 9 -22.65 2.38 2.26
N LEU A 10 -21.32 2.37 2.36
CA LEU A 10 -20.60 2.77 3.57
C LEU A 10 -20.49 4.29 3.62
N GLU A 11 -20.73 4.86 4.79
CA GLU A 11 -20.55 6.29 5.05
C GLU A 11 -19.46 6.49 6.10
N PHE A 12 -18.54 7.40 5.82
CA PHE A 12 -17.41 7.74 6.68
C PHE A 12 -17.39 9.23 6.95
N ASN A 13 -17.03 9.63 8.18
CA ASN A 13 -16.80 11.03 8.51
C ASN A 13 -15.29 11.26 8.68
N ILE A 14 -14.71 12.08 7.81
CA ILE A 14 -13.29 12.39 7.79
C ILE A 14 -13.16 13.90 7.92
N LEU A 15 -12.67 14.38 9.06
CA LEU A 15 -12.51 15.82 9.35
C LEU A 15 -13.80 16.65 9.12
N GLY A 16 -14.97 16.07 9.43
CA GLY A 16 -16.26 16.71 9.23
C GLY A 16 -16.87 16.52 7.83
N CYS A 17 -16.14 15.90 6.90
CA CYS A 17 -16.63 15.57 5.56
C CYS A 17 -17.24 14.17 5.54
N VAL A 18 -18.51 14.07 5.16
CA VAL A 18 -19.20 12.78 4.97
C VAL A 18 -18.87 12.23 3.59
N VAL A 19 -18.13 11.13 3.55
CA VAL A 19 -17.73 10.41 2.34
C VAL A 19 -18.56 9.14 2.22
N ARG A 20 -19.22 8.94 1.06
CA ARG A 20 -19.97 7.73 0.76
C ARG A 20 -19.26 6.87 -0.24
N VAL A 21 -19.07 5.60 0.09
CA VAL A 21 -18.48 4.59 -0.79
C VAL A 21 -19.59 3.64 -1.25
N LYS A 22 -19.75 3.50 -2.56
CA LYS A 22 -20.68 2.51 -3.15
C LYS A 22 -20.06 1.12 -2.97
N GLY A 23 -20.80 0.21 -2.35
CA GLY A 23 -20.25 -1.07 -1.90
C GLY A 23 -20.64 -2.26 -2.77
N ASP A 24 -19.63 -3.08 -3.08
CA ASP A 24 -19.70 -4.55 -3.01
C ASP A 24 -18.88 -5.02 -1.78
N ASP A 25 -19.02 -6.28 -1.34
CA ASP A 25 -18.44 -6.76 -0.07
C ASP A 25 -16.90 -6.67 0.01
N GLN A 26 -16.20 -6.72 -1.14
CA GLN A 26 -14.75 -6.61 -1.21
C GLN A 26 -14.32 -5.13 -1.12
N ASN A 27 -14.97 -4.26 -1.90
CA ASN A 27 -14.76 -2.81 -1.86
C ASN A 27 -15.02 -2.24 -0.46
N ASN A 28 -15.93 -2.83 0.29
CA ASN A 28 -16.26 -2.39 1.64
C ASN A 28 -15.09 -2.56 2.63
N LYS A 29 -14.37 -3.68 2.60
CA LYS A 29 -13.24 -3.92 3.51
C LYS A 29 -12.04 -3.03 3.19
N ASP A 30 -11.72 -2.91 1.90
CA ASP A 30 -10.61 -2.08 1.45
C ASP A 30 -10.87 -0.60 1.72
N ALA A 31 -12.12 -0.14 1.54
CA ALA A 31 -12.54 1.21 1.88
C ALA A 31 -12.40 1.50 3.38
N THR A 32 -12.89 0.60 4.25
CA THR A 32 -12.72 0.75 5.71
C THR A 32 -11.24 0.85 6.08
N ARG A 33 -10.41 -0.05 5.55
CA ARG A 33 -8.97 -0.04 5.83
C ARG A 33 -8.28 1.24 5.35
N ALA A 34 -8.65 1.75 4.19
CA ALA A 34 -8.11 3.01 3.66
C ALA A 34 -8.51 4.21 4.54
N VAL A 35 -9.76 4.24 5.00
CA VAL A 35 -10.26 5.29 5.91
C VAL A 35 -9.56 5.22 7.27
N ASP A 36 -9.38 4.02 7.83
CA ASP A 36 -8.66 3.85 9.10
C ASP A 36 -7.20 4.28 8.99
N LEU A 37 -6.52 3.94 7.89
CA LEU A 37 -5.17 4.37 7.60
C LEU A 37 -5.06 5.90 7.55
N LEU A 38 -5.98 6.55 6.82
CA LEU A 38 -6.03 8.01 6.74
C LEU A 38 -6.30 8.65 8.10
N ASN A 39 -7.26 8.13 8.87
CA ASN A 39 -7.58 8.65 10.20
C ASN A 39 -6.39 8.53 11.16
N ASN A 40 -5.68 7.41 11.17
CA ASN A 40 -4.49 7.24 11.98
C ASN A 40 -3.41 8.27 11.61
N GLN A 41 -3.24 8.54 10.32
CA GLN A 41 -2.29 9.54 9.83
C GLN A 41 -2.68 10.96 10.27
N ILE A 42 -3.97 11.31 10.13
CA ILE A 42 -4.52 12.59 10.59
C ILE A 42 -4.30 12.76 12.10
N GLN A 43 -4.60 11.74 12.91
CA GLN A 43 -4.43 11.78 14.36
C GLN A 43 -2.95 11.95 14.74
N SER A 44 -2.04 11.24 14.08
CA SER A 44 -0.59 11.37 14.28
C SER A 44 -0.10 12.79 13.99
N LEU A 45 -0.55 13.40 12.88
CA LEU A 45 -0.21 14.78 12.53
C LEU A 45 -0.79 15.80 13.50
N LYS A 46 -2.05 15.60 13.93
CA LYS A 46 -2.73 16.48 14.89
C LYS A 46 -2.08 16.43 16.28
N GLN A 47 -1.61 15.26 16.71
CA GLN A 47 -0.85 15.11 17.96
C GLN A 47 0.49 15.87 17.91
N LYS A 48 1.18 15.81 16.76
CA LYS A 48 2.46 16.52 16.58
C LYS A 48 2.29 18.03 16.43
N ASN A 49 1.19 18.47 15.81
CA ASN A 49 0.94 19.87 15.47
C ASN A 49 -0.54 20.22 15.70
N PRO A 50 -0.96 20.49 16.95
CA PRO A 50 -2.37 20.70 17.28
C PRO A 50 -2.95 22.01 16.74
N SER A 51 -2.12 22.94 16.28
CA SER A 51 -2.53 24.23 15.70
C SER A 51 -2.91 24.14 14.22
N LEU A 52 -2.67 23.01 13.57
CA LEU A 52 -3.00 22.83 12.15
C LEU A 52 -4.51 22.81 11.94
N LYS A 53 -4.94 23.45 10.86
CA LYS A 53 -6.34 23.40 10.43
C LYS A 53 -6.64 22.04 9.81
N ASP A 54 -7.90 21.65 9.83
CA ASP A 54 -8.33 20.37 9.27
C ASP A 54 -7.98 20.23 7.78
N ILE A 55 -8.05 21.32 7.00
CA ILE A 55 -7.62 21.31 5.58
C ILE A 55 -6.11 21.00 5.44
N ASP A 56 -5.28 21.58 6.29
CA ASP A 56 -3.83 21.36 6.26
C ASP A 56 -3.51 19.92 6.69
N LEU A 57 -4.21 19.41 7.71
CA LEU A 57 -4.11 18.02 8.14
C LEU A 57 -4.51 17.05 7.02
N ALA A 58 -5.58 17.34 6.29
CA ALA A 58 -6.02 16.51 5.16
C ALA A 58 -4.96 16.46 4.05
N VAL A 59 -4.45 17.62 3.63
CA VAL A 59 -3.44 17.72 2.56
C VAL A 59 -2.14 17.05 2.98
N LEU A 60 -1.64 17.31 4.19
CA LEU A 60 -0.41 16.69 4.69
C LEU A 60 -0.54 15.18 4.86
N SER A 61 -1.72 14.69 5.28
CA SER A 61 -1.97 13.25 5.37
C SER A 61 -1.97 12.60 4.00
N ALA A 62 -2.63 13.22 3.02
CA ALA A 62 -2.66 12.73 1.64
C ALA A 62 -1.25 12.72 1.01
N LEU A 63 -0.47 13.79 1.21
CA LEU A 63 0.91 13.86 0.74
C LEU A 63 1.77 12.78 1.36
N LYS A 64 1.66 12.55 2.68
CA LYS A 64 2.43 11.51 3.36
C LYS A 64 2.08 10.12 2.83
N LEU A 65 0.80 9.80 2.69
CA LEU A 65 0.36 8.50 2.15
C LEU A 65 0.82 8.30 0.70
N ALA A 66 0.81 9.36 -0.13
CA ALA A 66 1.34 9.29 -1.49
C ALA A 66 2.85 9.04 -1.51
N THR A 67 3.61 9.73 -0.65
CA THR A 67 5.05 9.48 -0.48
C THR A 67 5.32 8.05 -0.03
N ASP A 68 4.60 7.55 0.97
CA ASP A 68 4.76 6.18 1.47
C ASP A 68 4.46 5.14 0.37
N SER A 69 3.48 5.43 -0.50
CA SER A 69 3.18 4.59 -1.67
C SER A 69 4.34 4.56 -2.67
N PHE A 70 4.95 5.71 -2.98
CA PHE A 70 6.11 5.75 -3.89
C PHE A 70 7.34 5.07 -3.31
N GLU A 71 7.58 5.21 -2.01
CA GLU A 71 8.68 4.53 -1.30
C GLU A 71 8.49 3.01 -1.36
N LEU A 72 7.29 2.52 -1.05
CA LEU A 72 6.97 1.08 -1.11
C LEU A 72 7.10 0.51 -2.53
N GLU A 73 6.63 1.23 -3.55
CA GLU A 73 6.79 0.80 -4.94
C GLU A 73 8.25 0.73 -5.38
N THR A 74 9.07 1.67 -4.89
CA THR A 74 10.50 1.72 -5.19
C THR A 74 11.22 0.56 -4.50
N GLU A 75 11.00 0.38 -3.21
CA GLU A 75 11.57 -0.74 -2.42
C GLU A 75 11.19 -2.10 -3.01
N TYR A 76 9.92 -2.26 -3.41
CA TYR A 76 9.46 -3.49 -4.05
C TYR A 76 10.21 -3.77 -5.36
N LYS A 77 10.38 -2.76 -6.21
CA LYS A 77 11.14 -2.91 -7.47
C LYS A 77 12.58 -3.29 -7.19
N GLU A 78 13.24 -2.59 -6.27
CA GLU A 78 14.63 -2.87 -5.88
C GLU A 78 14.80 -4.31 -5.37
N ASN A 79 13.90 -4.76 -4.49
CA ASN A 79 13.92 -6.13 -3.97
C ASN A 79 13.72 -7.18 -5.07
N VAL A 80 12.83 -6.93 -6.04
CA VAL A 80 12.63 -7.82 -7.19
C VAL A 80 13.88 -7.87 -8.07
N PHE A 81 14.54 -6.74 -8.32
CA PHE A 81 15.78 -6.71 -9.09
C PHE A 81 16.93 -7.43 -8.37
N ALA A 82 17.11 -7.17 -7.08
CA ALA A 82 18.12 -7.84 -6.26
C ALA A 82 17.91 -9.36 -6.24
N LEU A 83 16.66 -9.81 -6.10
CA LEU A 83 16.33 -11.24 -6.14
C LEU A 83 16.67 -11.87 -7.50
N LYS A 84 16.30 -11.19 -8.61
CA LYS A 84 16.61 -11.69 -9.96
C LYS A 84 18.13 -11.79 -10.18
N SER A 85 18.88 -10.76 -9.81
CA SER A 85 20.35 -10.78 -9.89
C SER A 85 20.92 -11.93 -9.09
N GLY A 86 20.48 -12.14 -7.85
CA GLY A 86 20.98 -13.24 -7.01
C GLY A 86 20.66 -14.63 -7.57
N ILE A 87 19.53 -14.79 -8.27
CA ILE A 87 19.19 -16.04 -8.97
C ILE A 87 20.12 -16.24 -10.18
N GLU A 88 20.34 -15.20 -10.99
CA GLU A 88 21.25 -15.25 -12.14
C GLU A 88 22.68 -15.58 -11.71
N ASP A 89 23.18 -14.93 -10.64
CA ASP A 89 24.50 -15.21 -10.06
C ASP A 89 24.61 -16.65 -9.57
N ALA A 90 23.57 -17.18 -8.91
CA ALA A 90 23.54 -18.56 -8.44
C ALA A 90 23.53 -19.58 -9.60
N LEU A 91 22.79 -19.30 -10.68
CA LEU A 91 22.77 -20.14 -11.87
C LEU A 91 24.14 -20.14 -12.57
N ASN A 92 24.73 -18.96 -12.77
CA ASN A 92 26.06 -18.83 -13.38
C ASN A 92 27.13 -19.59 -12.57
N PHE A 93 27.06 -19.54 -11.24
CA PHE A 93 27.97 -20.28 -10.37
C PHE A 93 27.83 -21.81 -10.52
N VAL A 94 26.61 -22.33 -10.63
CA VAL A 94 26.37 -23.76 -10.88
C VAL A 94 26.90 -24.18 -12.26
N GLU A 95 26.74 -23.34 -13.28
CA GLU A 95 27.27 -23.59 -14.62
C GLU A 95 28.81 -23.62 -14.63
N GLU A 96 29.46 -22.69 -13.94
CA GLU A 96 30.92 -22.64 -13.83
C GLU A 96 31.50 -23.88 -13.12
N ILE A 97 30.84 -24.35 -12.05
CA ILE A 97 31.21 -25.58 -11.36
C ILE A 97 31.00 -26.80 -12.27
N SER A 98 29.86 -26.89 -12.95
CA SER A 98 29.55 -28.03 -13.83
C SER A 98 30.49 -28.11 -15.04
N ALA A 99 30.93 -26.95 -15.57
CA ALA A 99 31.89 -26.86 -16.67
C ALA A 99 33.32 -27.23 -16.22
N SER A 100 33.69 -26.96 -14.97
CA SER A 100 34.99 -27.31 -14.40
C SER A 100 35.08 -28.77 -13.91
N GLU A 101 33.94 -29.40 -13.57
CA GLU A 101 33.80 -30.83 -13.23
C GLU A 101 33.65 -31.75 -14.45
N SER A 102 33.84 -31.23 -15.67
CA SER A 102 33.99 -32.03 -16.89
C SER A 102 35.49 -32.21 -17.24
N PRO A 103 36.31 -32.96 -16.49
CA PRO A 103 37.61 -33.38 -16.97
C PRO A 103 37.42 -34.62 -17.84
N SER A 104 37.68 -34.50 -19.13
CA SER A 104 38.22 -35.57 -20.00
C SER A 104 37.97 -35.17 -21.47
N SER A 105 38.93 -35.23 -22.39
CA SER A 105 40.07 -36.13 -22.52
C SER A 105 41.20 -35.47 -23.31
#